data_AF-A0A958XTI3-F1
#
_entry.id   AF-A0A958XTI3-F1
#
_cell.length_a   1.000
_cell.length_b   1.000
_cell.length_c   1.000
_cell.angle_alpha   90.00
_cell.angle_beta   90.00
_cell.angle_gamma   90.00
#
_symmetry.space_group_name_H-M   'P 1'
#
loop_
_entity.id
_entity.type
_entity.pdbx_description
1 polymer ?
#
loop_
_entity_poly.entity_id
_entity_poly.type
_entity_poly.pdbx_seq_one_letter_code
_entity_poly.pdbx_strand_id
1 'polypeptide(L)'
;MGDIQLEDWKLEQQEWLEALEEVLESQGKGRSEELFQALRHFLARHGVANGGPALNTPYSNTIAPEDQPAYPGDLEMEQRIENIIRWNAQAMVLHAQDKDLALGGHIATYAASATMTEVLFHHFLRKRSADYGGDLFMFQGHASPGIYARAVWEGRLSEEAIGNFRQETLGGVSSYPHPRRMPAFWQAPTVSMGLGPMTALYQARFIKYLETRGLKPQNGGKVWHFIGDGEIDEP
;
A
#
# COMPACT_ATOMS: atom_id res chain seq x y z
N MET A 1 -21.83 -38.55 -28.68
CA MET A 1 -20.84 -38.16 -27.65
C MET A 1 -20.98 -39.22 -26.57
N GLY A 2 -20.04 -40.17 -26.52
CA GLY A 2 -20.06 -41.22 -25.51
C GLY A 2 -19.77 -40.62 -24.14
N ASP A 3 -20.42 -41.14 -23.11
CA ASP A 3 -20.11 -40.86 -21.71
C ASP A 3 -18.62 -41.15 -21.48
N ILE A 4 -17.82 -40.09 -21.37
CA ILE A 4 -16.48 -40.21 -20.81
C ILE A 4 -16.72 -40.60 -19.35
N GLN A 5 -16.24 -41.78 -18.96
CA GLN A 5 -16.36 -42.20 -17.56
C GLN A 5 -15.63 -41.18 -16.69
N LEU A 6 -16.29 -40.72 -15.62
CA LEU A 6 -15.76 -39.70 -14.71
C LEU A 6 -14.37 -40.04 -14.12
N GLU A 7 -13.97 -41.31 -14.13
CA GLU A 7 -12.63 -41.74 -13.73
C GLU A 7 -11.56 -41.46 -14.79
N ASP A 8 -11.86 -41.69 -16.08
CA ASP A 8 -10.93 -41.41 -17.19
C ASP A 8 -10.60 -39.92 -17.27
N TRP A 9 -11.59 -39.05 -17.07
CA TRP A 9 -11.37 -37.60 -17.09
C TRP A 9 -10.51 -37.09 -15.92
N LYS A 10 -10.64 -37.67 -14.73
CA LYS A 10 -9.80 -37.29 -13.58
C LYS A 10 -8.36 -37.73 -13.78
N LEU A 11 -8.16 -38.92 -14.36
CA LEU A 11 -6.83 -39.42 -14.69
C LEU A 11 -6.17 -38.52 -15.74
N GLU A 12 -6.88 -38.19 -16.82
CA GLU A 12 -6.39 -37.28 -17.85
C GLU A 12 -6.03 -35.90 -17.26
N GLN A 13 -6.84 -35.36 -16.35
CA GLN A 13 -6.49 -34.12 -15.64
C GLN A 13 -5.20 -34.23 -14.83
N GLN A 14 -4.96 -35.35 -14.15
CA GLN A 14 -3.73 -35.57 -13.40
C GLN A 14 -2.52 -35.65 -14.34
N GLU A 15 -2.62 -36.37 -15.45
CA GLU A 15 -1.53 -36.47 -16.43
C GLU A 15 -1.14 -35.09 -16.98
N TRP A 16 -2.11 -34.22 -17.28
CA TRP A 16 -1.84 -32.84 -17.73
C TRP A 16 -1.20 -31.97 -16.64
N LEU A 17 -1.58 -32.16 -15.37
CA LEU A 17 -0.97 -31.45 -14.24
C LEU A 17 0.47 -31.91 -14.00
N GLU A 18 0.72 -33.22 -14.02
CA GLU A 18 2.05 -33.81 -13.90
C GLU A 18 2.97 -33.35 -15.04
N ALA A 19 2.47 -33.31 -16.28
CA ALA A 19 3.24 -32.80 -17.41
C ALA A 19 3.61 -31.31 -17.25
N LEU A 20 2.71 -30.50 -16.68
CA LEU A 20 2.99 -29.09 -16.41
C LEU A 20 3.97 -28.92 -15.24
N GLU A 21 3.88 -29.77 -14.23
CA GLU A 21 4.83 -29.83 -13.11
C GLU A 21 6.24 -30.18 -13.60
N GLU A 22 6.38 -31.18 -14.48
CA GLU A 22 7.67 -31.53 -15.08
C GLU A 22 8.29 -30.35 -15.85
N VAL A 23 7.48 -29.58 -16.58
CA VAL A 23 7.96 -28.36 -17.26
C VAL A 23 8.37 -27.30 -16.24
N LEU A 24 7.62 -27.14 -15.16
CA LEU A 24 7.94 -26.20 -14.09
C LEU A 24 9.28 -26.55 -13.41
N GLU A 25 9.50 -27.82 -13.10
CA GLU A 25 10.73 -28.31 -12.48
C GLU A 25 11.93 -28.24 -13.44
N SER A 26 11.75 -28.63 -14.70
CA SER A 26 12.85 -28.77 -15.67
C SER A 26 13.20 -27.49 -16.42
N GLN A 27 12.22 -26.60 -16.69
CA GLN A 27 12.38 -25.40 -17.51
C GLN A 27 12.11 -24.09 -16.75
N GLY A 28 11.58 -24.17 -15.53
CA GLY A 28 11.35 -23.02 -14.64
C GLY A 28 10.10 -22.18 -14.96
N LYS A 29 9.75 -21.32 -14.00
CA LYS A 29 8.49 -20.52 -13.96
C LYS A 29 8.17 -19.80 -15.28
N GLY A 30 9.17 -19.17 -15.91
CA GLY A 30 8.96 -18.38 -17.13
C GLY A 30 8.51 -19.21 -18.33
N ARG A 31 9.09 -20.40 -18.54
CA ARG A 31 8.68 -21.30 -19.64
C ARG A 31 7.33 -21.95 -19.38
N SER A 32 7.02 -22.27 -18.12
CA SER A 32 5.69 -22.76 -17.73
C SER A 32 4.61 -21.72 -18.00
N GLU A 33 4.88 -20.44 -17.71
CA GLU A 33 3.95 -19.35 -18.03
C GLU A 33 3.72 -19.21 -19.54
N GLU A 34 4.79 -19.24 -20.34
CA GLU A 34 4.69 -19.22 -21.81
C GLU A 34 3.85 -20.38 -22.36
N LEU A 35 4.08 -21.61 -21.87
CA LEU A 35 3.33 -22.80 -22.27
C LEU A 35 1.84 -22.68 -21.90
N PHE A 36 1.55 -22.25 -20.66
CA PHE A 36 0.18 -22.06 -20.21
C PHE A 36 -0.55 -20.99 -21.04
N GLN A 37 0.11 -19.87 -21.36
CA GLN A 37 -0.45 -18.87 -22.25
C GLN A 37 -0.70 -19.43 -23.65
N ALA A 38 0.19 -20.25 -24.20
CA ALA A 38 -0.03 -20.90 -25.49
C ALA A 38 -1.28 -21.81 -25.49
N LEU A 39 -1.49 -22.60 -24.42
CA LEU A 39 -2.68 -23.42 -24.23
C LEU A 39 -3.96 -22.58 -24.14
N ARG A 40 -3.93 -21.46 -23.39
CA ARG A 40 -5.03 -20.49 -23.35
C ARG A 40 -5.33 -19.90 -24.73
N HIS A 41 -4.32 -19.52 -25.51
CA HIS A 41 -4.55 -19.01 -26.88
C HIS A 41 -5.10 -20.09 -27.82
N PHE A 42 -4.67 -21.35 -27.66
CA PHE A 42 -5.20 -22.47 -28.43
C PHE A 42 -6.70 -22.67 -28.18
N LEU A 43 -7.12 -22.75 -26.93
CA LEU A 43 -8.52 -22.91 -26.56
C LEU A 43 -9.39 -21.73 -27.04
N ALA A 44 -8.86 -20.49 -26.96
CA ALA A 44 -9.60 -19.28 -27.33
C ALA A 44 -9.91 -19.26 -28.84
N ARG A 45 -8.95 -19.70 -29.66
CA ARG A 45 -9.13 -19.84 -31.12
C ARG A 45 -10.19 -20.88 -31.50
N HIS A 46 -10.48 -21.81 -30.60
CA HIS A 46 -11.50 -22.85 -30.79
C HIS A 46 -12.84 -22.50 -30.13
N GLY A 47 -13.04 -21.23 -29.72
CA GLY A 47 -14.31 -20.77 -29.16
C GLY A 47 -14.59 -21.28 -27.74
N VAL A 48 -13.59 -21.89 -27.07
CA VAL A 48 -13.71 -22.26 -25.66
C VAL A 48 -13.57 -20.98 -24.82
N ALA A 49 -14.55 -20.74 -23.95
CA ALA A 49 -14.55 -19.57 -23.08
C ALA A 49 -13.41 -19.68 -22.06
N ASN A 50 -12.29 -19.00 -22.32
CA ASN A 50 -11.12 -18.98 -21.43
C ASN A 50 -11.14 -17.82 -20.44
N GLY A 51 -12.35 -17.33 -20.16
CA GLY A 51 -12.62 -16.15 -19.33
C GLY A 51 -13.02 -16.44 -17.88
N GLY A 52 -12.92 -17.70 -17.42
CA GLY A 52 -13.02 -18.04 -16.00
C GLY A 52 -11.73 -17.69 -15.24
N PRO A 53 -11.76 -17.46 -13.92
CA PRO A 53 -10.84 -16.58 -13.21
C PRO A 53 -9.40 -17.12 -13.15
N ALA A 54 -8.61 -16.78 -14.17
CA ALA A 54 -7.16 -16.66 -14.09
C ALA A 54 -6.73 -15.19 -13.88
N LEU A 55 -7.65 -14.34 -13.40
CA LEU A 55 -7.34 -12.98 -12.92
C LEU A 55 -6.95 -12.97 -11.44
N ASN A 56 -7.36 -13.98 -10.69
CA ASN A 56 -7.06 -14.12 -9.27
C ASN A 56 -6.00 -15.20 -9.10
N THR A 57 -4.88 -14.86 -8.48
CA THR A 57 -3.91 -15.82 -7.97
C THR A 57 -4.49 -16.54 -6.73
N PRO A 58 -3.91 -17.67 -6.30
CA PRO A 58 -4.28 -18.29 -5.03
C PRO A 58 -4.25 -17.28 -3.86
N TYR A 59 -5.09 -17.50 -2.85
CA TYR A 59 -5.14 -16.66 -1.64
C TYR A 59 -3.97 -16.98 -0.70
N SER A 60 -2.76 -16.69 -1.19
CA SER A 60 -1.48 -16.87 -0.53
C SER A 60 -0.55 -15.71 -0.90
N ASN A 61 0.60 -15.63 -0.24
CA ASN A 61 1.59 -14.62 -0.57
C ASN A 61 2.07 -14.76 -2.02
N THR A 62 2.13 -13.64 -2.75
CA THR A 62 2.66 -13.59 -4.13
C THR A 62 4.15 -13.89 -4.19
N ILE A 63 4.92 -13.51 -3.15
CA ILE A 63 6.36 -13.77 -3.03
C ILE A 63 6.54 -14.99 -2.14
N ALA A 64 7.17 -16.03 -2.66
CA ALA A 64 7.45 -17.26 -1.93
C ALA A 64 8.60 -17.06 -0.90
N PRO A 65 8.67 -17.85 0.18
CA PRO A 65 9.72 -17.72 1.19
C PRO A 65 11.16 -17.81 0.62
N GLU A 66 11.37 -18.64 -0.40
CA GLU A 66 12.65 -18.79 -1.11
C GLU A 66 13.02 -17.60 -1.99
N ASP A 67 12.02 -16.83 -2.44
CA ASP A 67 12.20 -15.61 -3.24
C ASP A 67 12.24 -14.36 -2.33
N GLN A 68 12.04 -14.50 -1.01
CA GLN A 68 12.01 -13.39 -0.06
C GLN A 68 13.43 -12.87 0.22
N PRO A 69 13.71 -11.57 0.02
CA PRO A 69 15.01 -11.01 0.36
C PRO A 69 15.22 -10.96 1.87
N ALA A 70 16.48 -10.96 2.29
CA ALA A 70 16.83 -10.71 3.68
C ALA A 70 16.32 -9.33 4.13
N TYR A 71 15.73 -9.27 5.33
CA TYR A 71 15.26 -8.01 5.90
C TYR A 71 16.45 -7.11 6.25
N PRO A 72 16.48 -5.84 5.83
CA PRO A 72 17.66 -4.99 5.97
C PRO A 72 17.78 -4.31 7.35
N GLY A 73 16.71 -4.31 8.15
CA GLY A 73 16.63 -3.59 9.42
C GLY A 73 16.83 -4.45 10.67
N ASP A 74 16.70 -3.81 11.83
CA ASP A 74 16.69 -4.46 13.14
C ASP A 74 15.22 -4.58 13.61
N LEU A 75 14.68 -5.79 13.47
CA LEU A 75 13.27 -6.05 13.79
C LEU A 75 12.91 -5.77 15.26
N GLU A 76 13.83 -5.99 16.20
CA GLU A 76 13.56 -5.75 17.63
C GLU A 76 13.47 -4.24 17.90
N MET A 77 14.42 -3.48 17.36
CA MET A 77 14.41 -2.02 17.47
C MET A 77 13.19 -1.41 16.79
N GLU A 78 12.88 -1.84 15.57
CA GLU A 78 11.76 -1.32 14.79
C GLU A 78 10.42 -1.64 15.46
N GLN A 79 10.25 -2.85 16.03
CA GLN A 79 9.05 -3.19 16.79
C GLN A 79 8.89 -2.30 18.04
N ARG A 80 9.99 -1.96 18.73
CA ARG A 80 9.93 -1.04 19.88
C ARG A 80 9.49 0.35 19.45
N ILE A 81 10.03 0.86 18.35
CA ILE A 81 9.64 2.15 17.78
C ILE A 81 8.15 2.13 17.37
N GLU A 82 7.71 1.09 16.67
CA GLU A 82 6.31 0.92 16.26
C GLU A 82 5.37 0.91 17.46
N ASN A 83 5.70 0.16 18.52
CA ASN A 83 4.88 0.08 19.74
C ASN A 83 4.70 1.44 20.41
N ILE A 84 5.78 2.22 20.46
CA ILE A 84 5.77 3.58 20.99
C ILE A 84 4.87 4.49 20.15
N ILE A 85 4.97 4.43 18.82
CA ILE A 85 4.15 5.25 17.92
C ILE A 85 2.68 4.85 18.03
N ARG A 86 2.37 3.55 18.05
CA ARG A 86 1.02 3.00 18.26
C ARG A 86 0.42 3.48 19.58
N TRP A 87 1.19 3.46 20.66
CA TRP A 87 0.75 3.95 21.97
C TRP A 87 0.42 5.44 21.91
N ASN A 88 1.35 6.25 21.40
CA ASN A 88 1.17 7.69 21.31
C ASN A 88 0.00 8.10 20.42
N ALA A 89 -0.23 7.40 19.30
CA ALA A 89 -1.37 7.64 18.42
C ALA A 89 -2.71 7.40 19.13
N GLN A 90 -2.80 6.31 19.91
CA GLN A 90 -3.98 5.98 20.72
C GLN A 90 -4.18 6.97 21.86
N ALA A 91 -3.12 7.24 22.62
CA ALA A 91 -3.15 8.18 23.74
C ALA A 91 -3.58 9.58 23.30
N MET A 92 -3.12 10.05 22.13
CA MET A 92 -3.53 11.34 21.58
C MET A 92 -5.04 11.42 21.30
N VAL A 93 -5.62 10.37 20.72
CA VAL A 93 -7.07 10.33 20.43
C VAL A 93 -7.89 10.23 21.73
N LEU A 94 -7.46 9.39 22.69
CA LEU A 94 -8.11 9.27 23.99
C LEU A 94 -8.03 10.57 24.79
N HIS A 95 -6.87 11.25 24.78
CA HIS A 95 -6.71 12.54 25.42
C HIS A 95 -7.63 13.61 24.81
N ALA A 96 -7.83 13.59 23.49
CA ALA A 96 -8.81 14.46 22.85
C ALA A 96 -10.26 14.12 23.25
N GLN A 97 -10.56 12.83 23.46
CA GLN A 97 -11.87 12.37 23.92
C GLN A 97 -12.15 12.78 25.37
N ASP A 98 -11.15 12.70 26.26
CA ASP A 98 -11.26 13.07 27.69
C ASP A 98 -11.61 14.55 27.90
N LYS A 99 -11.41 15.39 26.88
CA LYS A 99 -11.81 16.81 26.91
C LYS A 99 -13.32 17.02 26.80
N ASP A 100 -14.09 16.01 26.40
CA ASP A 100 -15.55 16.06 26.24
C ASP A 100 -16.04 17.19 25.30
N LEU A 101 -15.27 17.46 24.23
CA LEU A 101 -15.56 18.50 23.22
C LEU A 101 -16.05 17.92 21.89
N ALA A 102 -16.39 16.63 21.85
CA ALA A 102 -16.78 15.90 20.63
C ALA A 102 -15.76 16.05 19.47
N LEU A 103 -14.47 16.08 19.78
CA LEU A 103 -13.40 16.24 18.78
C LEU A 103 -13.32 15.03 17.83
N GLY A 104 -13.60 13.83 18.33
CA GLY A 104 -13.46 12.57 17.60
C GLY A 104 -12.02 12.19 17.28
N GLY A 105 -11.84 11.18 16.44
CA GLY A 105 -10.53 10.62 16.10
C GLY A 105 -10.63 9.13 15.86
N HIS A 106 -9.70 8.59 15.08
CA HIS A 106 -9.70 7.18 14.68
C HIS A 106 -8.46 6.48 15.24
N ILE A 107 -8.67 5.36 15.91
CA ILE A 107 -7.59 4.54 16.48
C ILE A 107 -7.28 3.36 15.56
N ALA A 108 -8.33 2.65 15.12
CA ALA A 108 -8.21 1.36 14.44
C ALA A 108 -7.47 1.45 13.11
N THR A 109 -7.69 2.51 12.32
CA THR A 109 -7.10 2.63 10.98
C THR A 109 -5.58 2.65 10.99
N TYR A 110 -4.96 3.46 11.85
CA TYR A 110 -3.50 3.45 11.97
C TYR A 110 -3.02 2.15 12.61
N ALA A 111 -3.69 1.65 13.64
CA ALA A 111 -3.31 0.38 14.27
C ALA A 111 -3.32 -0.80 13.27
N ALA A 112 -4.27 -0.85 12.34
CA ALA A 112 -4.32 -1.90 11.31
C ALA A 112 -3.18 -1.80 10.28
N SER A 113 -2.65 -0.59 10.04
CA SER A 113 -1.68 -0.31 8.99
C SER A 113 -0.28 0.07 9.50
N ALA A 114 -0.05 0.07 10.82
CA ALA A 114 1.16 0.63 11.40
C ALA A 114 2.43 -0.08 10.90
N THR A 115 2.51 -1.41 10.95
CA THR A 115 3.70 -2.15 10.52
C THR A 115 4.07 -1.88 9.06
N MET A 116 3.08 -1.90 8.15
CA MET A 116 3.29 -1.54 6.75
C MET A 116 3.80 -0.09 6.61
N THR A 117 3.25 0.82 7.39
CA THR A 117 3.62 2.24 7.38
C THR A 117 5.03 2.46 7.92
N GLU A 118 5.40 1.80 9.02
CA GLU A 118 6.71 1.93 9.64
C GLU A 118 7.80 1.28 8.77
N VAL A 119 7.54 0.11 8.15
CA VAL A 119 8.44 -0.47 7.13
C VAL A 119 8.70 0.52 6.00
N LEU A 120 7.67 1.22 5.52
CA LEU A 120 7.85 2.29 4.53
C LEU A 120 8.74 3.42 5.04
N PHE A 121 8.52 3.91 6.27
CA PHE A 121 9.35 4.96 6.86
C PHE A 121 10.82 4.54 7.05
N HIS A 122 11.06 3.29 7.45
CA HIS A 122 12.41 2.79 7.72
C HIS A 122 13.21 2.54 6.43
N HIS A 123 12.57 2.07 5.36
CA HIS A 123 13.31 1.48 4.23
C HIS A 123 12.97 2.05 2.85
N PHE A 124 11.87 2.77 2.67
CA PHE A 124 11.38 3.13 1.33
C PHE A 124 11.18 4.62 1.12
N LEU A 125 10.55 5.32 2.06
CA LEU A 125 10.18 6.73 1.90
C LEU A 125 11.43 7.59 1.90
N ARG A 126 11.60 8.36 0.82
CA ARG A 126 12.77 9.23 0.64
C ARG A 126 12.35 10.68 0.54
N LYS A 127 12.83 11.52 1.46
CA LYS A 127 12.68 12.98 1.37
C LYS A 127 13.41 13.53 0.14
N ARG A 128 12.97 14.70 -0.33
CA ARG A 128 13.67 15.44 -1.38
C ARG A 128 15.09 15.81 -0.95
N SER A 129 16.04 15.67 -1.86
CA SER A 129 17.45 16.05 -1.70
C SER A 129 17.97 16.73 -2.98
N ALA A 130 19.27 17.02 -3.03
CA ALA A 130 19.89 17.59 -4.24
C ALA A 130 19.84 16.60 -5.43
N ASP A 131 19.96 15.31 -5.14
CA ASP A 131 20.05 14.21 -6.10
C ASP A 131 18.75 13.40 -6.25
N TYR A 132 17.77 13.57 -5.35
CA TYR A 132 16.50 12.84 -5.39
C TYR A 132 15.28 13.77 -5.38
N GLY A 133 14.33 13.52 -6.29
CA GLY A 133 13.12 14.32 -6.48
C GLY A 133 12.21 14.43 -5.25
N GLY A 134 12.31 13.45 -4.34
CA GLY A 134 11.49 13.33 -3.15
C GLY A 134 10.19 12.57 -3.42
N ASP A 135 9.84 11.68 -2.51
CA ASP A 135 8.58 10.95 -2.58
C ASP A 135 7.40 11.83 -2.16
N LEU A 136 6.26 11.64 -2.82
CA LEU A 136 4.99 12.18 -2.40
C LEU A 136 4.24 11.10 -1.62
N PHE A 137 4.04 11.33 -0.33
CA PHE A 137 3.34 10.42 0.55
C PHE A 137 1.90 10.90 0.80
N MET A 138 0.95 10.22 0.17
CA MET A 138 -0.48 10.48 0.25
C MET A 138 -1.15 9.44 1.16
N PHE A 139 -1.00 9.65 2.47
CA PHE A 139 -1.45 8.70 3.48
C PHE A 139 -2.95 8.78 3.75
N GLN A 140 -3.55 7.69 4.24
CA GLN A 140 -4.99 7.63 4.53
C GLN A 140 -5.35 8.62 5.64
N GLY A 141 -6.34 9.50 5.39
CA GLY A 141 -6.61 10.62 6.30
C GLY A 141 -6.91 10.19 7.74
N HIS A 142 -7.70 9.13 7.89
CA HIS A 142 -8.10 8.56 9.17
C HIS A 142 -6.92 8.02 10.01
N ALA A 143 -5.77 7.75 9.39
CA ALA A 143 -4.57 7.28 10.06
C ALA A 143 -3.60 8.43 10.44
N SER A 144 -4.03 9.70 10.32
CA SER A 144 -3.24 10.87 10.71
C SER A 144 -2.65 10.81 12.14
N PRO A 145 -3.31 10.20 13.16
CA PRO A 145 -2.73 10.11 14.50
C PRO A 145 -1.37 9.44 14.58
N GLY A 146 -1.14 8.41 13.77
CA GLY A 146 0.16 7.72 13.73
C GLY A 146 1.28 8.59 13.17
N ILE A 147 0.98 9.36 12.13
CA ILE A 147 1.96 10.29 11.53
C ILE A 147 2.35 11.39 12.53
N TYR A 148 1.38 11.91 13.28
CA TYR A 148 1.68 12.89 14.34
C TYR A 148 2.48 12.29 15.50
N ALA A 149 2.11 11.08 15.94
CA ALA A 149 2.84 10.36 16.99
C ALA A 149 4.32 10.14 16.61
N ARG A 150 4.57 9.72 15.35
CA ARG A 150 5.93 9.60 14.82
C ARG A 150 6.65 10.94 14.75
N ALA A 151 5.98 11.98 14.24
CA ALA A 151 6.57 13.31 14.08
C ALA A 151 6.98 13.96 15.41
N VAL A 152 6.29 13.66 16.53
CA VAL A 152 6.73 14.10 17.86
C VAL A 152 8.03 13.41 18.27
N TRP A 153 8.12 12.09 18.07
CA TRP A 153 9.35 11.33 18.35
C TRP A 153 10.54 11.78 17.50
N GLU A 154 10.28 12.21 16.26
CA GLU A 154 11.29 12.79 15.37
C GLU A 154 11.63 14.26 15.70
N GLY A 155 11.01 14.85 16.73
CA GLY A 155 11.21 16.25 17.13
C GLY A 155 10.65 17.28 16.13
N ARG A 156 9.75 16.86 15.24
CA ARG A 156 9.11 17.70 14.22
C ARG A 156 7.83 18.38 14.70
N LEU A 157 7.20 17.83 15.73
CA LEU A 157 6.03 18.40 16.42
C LEU A 157 6.29 18.38 17.92
N SER A 158 5.70 19.32 18.65
CA SER A 158 5.75 19.32 20.11
C SER A 158 4.68 18.40 20.70
N GLU A 159 4.93 17.91 21.91
CA GLU A 159 3.91 17.20 22.71
C GLU A 159 2.67 18.07 22.93
N GLU A 160 2.85 19.39 23.12
CA GLU A 160 1.74 20.34 23.25
C GLU A 160 0.85 20.39 21.99
N ALA A 161 1.46 20.37 20.80
CA ALA A 161 0.71 20.42 19.53
C ALA A 161 -0.18 19.18 19.35
N ILE A 162 0.33 17.98 19.71
CA ILE A 162 -0.48 16.76 19.67
C ILE A 162 -1.46 16.67 20.85
N GLY A 163 -1.12 17.24 22.00
CA GLY A 163 -2.05 17.40 23.13
C GLY A 163 -3.30 18.19 22.72
N ASN A 164 -3.15 19.14 21.79
CA ASN A 164 -4.25 19.90 21.19
C ASN A 164 -4.76 19.31 19.85
N PHE A 165 -4.64 18.00 19.63
CA PHE A 165 -5.19 17.33 18.44
C PHE A 165 -6.64 17.76 18.15
N ARG A 166 -6.90 18.16 16.89
CA ARG A 166 -8.18 18.71 16.40
C ARG A 166 -8.61 20.06 17.00
N GLN A 167 -7.73 20.73 17.73
CA GLN A 167 -7.94 22.07 18.27
C GLN A 167 -6.91 23.05 17.67
N GLU A 168 -6.97 23.24 16.36
CA GLU A 168 -6.00 24.05 15.59
C GLU A 168 -5.92 25.52 16.05
N THR A 169 -7.01 26.08 16.60
CA THR A 169 -7.03 27.45 17.14
C THR A 169 -6.22 27.61 18.42
N LEU A 170 -5.87 26.49 19.09
CA LEU A 170 -5.02 26.44 20.28
C LEU A 170 -3.56 26.04 19.93
N GLY A 171 -3.18 26.10 18.66
CA GLY A 171 -1.86 25.65 18.21
C GLY A 171 -1.75 24.12 18.02
N GLY A 172 -2.90 23.43 18.00
CA GLY A 172 -2.96 21.99 17.77
C GLY A 172 -2.78 21.58 16.31
N VAL A 173 -2.80 20.27 16.07
CA VAL A 173 -2.69 19.68 14.73
C VAL A 173 -4.04 19.39 14.09
N SER A 174 -4.12 19.44 12.76
CA SER A 174 -5.36 19.24 12.01
C SER A 174 -5.88 17.81 12.14
N SER A 175 -7.19 17.61 11.96
CA SER A 175 -7.81 16.28 12.01
C SER A 175 -7.24 15.32 10.96
N TYR A 176 -7.00 15.82 9.75
CA TYR A 176 -6.60 15.05 8.58
C TYR A 176 -5.51 15.79 7.78
N PRO A 177 -4.97 15.19 6.70
CA PRO A 177 -4.03 15.85 5.80
C PRO A 177 -4.64 17.09 5.14
N HIS A 178 -4.36 18.26 5.71
CA HIS A 178 -4.86 19.54 5.22
C HIS A 178 -3.69 20.49 4.98
N PRO A 179 -3.09 20.50 3.76
CA PRO A 179 -1.97 21.37 3.44
C PRO A 179 -2.27 22.86 3.66
N ARG A 180 -3.51 23.29 3.48
CA ARG A 180 -3.90 24.69 3.74
C ARG A 180 -3.79 25.07 5.22
N ARG A 181 -4.03 24.11 6.13
CA ARG A 181 -4.01 24.27 7.59
C ARG A 181 -2.60 24.06 8.15
N MET A 182 -1.89 23.05 7.67
CA MET A 182 -0.51 22.73 8.07
C MET A 182 0.43 22.68 6.86
N PRO A 183 0.76 23.83 6.24
CA PRO A 183 1.49 23.90 4.96
C PRO A 183 2.95 23.42 5.02
N ALA A 184 3.55 23.39 6.21
CA ALA A 184 4.90 22.88 6.43
C ALA A 184 4.93 21.37 6.76
N PHE A 185 3.77 20.71 6.83
CA PHE A 185 3.64 19.32 7.24
C PHE A 185 2.93 18.47 6.18
N TRP A 186 1.68 18.78 5.85
CA TRP A 186 0.88 17.99 4.91
C TRP A 186 1.08 18.45 3.47
N GLN A 187 1.19 17.50 2.54
CA GLN A 187 1.40 17.77 1.11
C GLN A 187 0.15 17.55 0.26
N ALA A 188 -0.70 16.57 0.60
CA ALA A 188 -1.87 16.22 -0.20
C ALA A 188 -3.07 15.88 0.70
N PRO A 189 -4.29 16.38 0.37
CA PRO A 189 -5.51 15.98 1.06
C PRO A 189 -6.03 14.63 0.56
N THR A 190 -6.42 13.76 1.49
CA THR A 190 -6.81 12.36 1.18
C THR A 190 -8.03 11.87 1.96
N VAL A 191 -8.61 12.68 2.87
CA VAL A 191 -9.72 12.19 3.72
C VAL A 191 -11.06 12.07 2.98
N SER A 192 -11.24 12.85 1.90
CA SER A 192 -12.37 12.64 1.00
C SER A 192 -12.04 11.43 0.13
N MET A 193 -12.63 10.29 0.49
CA MET A 193 -12.45 9.00 -0.18
C MET A 193 -12.73 9.11 -1.68
N GLY A 194 -12.02 8.31 -2.49
CA GLY A 194 -12.11 8.30 -3.95
C GLY A 194 -11.27 9.38 -4.66
N LEU A 195 -11.08 10.55 -4.05
CA LEU A 195 -10.22 11.61 -4.63
C LEU A 195 -8.73 11.25 -4.56
N GLY A 196 -8.32 10.53 -3.53
CA GLY A 196 -6.92 10.15 -3.29
C GLY A 196 -6.32 9.33 -4.44
N PRO A 197 -6.91 8.19 -4.82
CA PRO A 197 -6.37 7.31 -5.87
C PRO A 197 -6.24 7.99 -7.22
N MET A 198 -7.29 8.69 -7.65
CA MET A 198 -7.28 9.43 -8.91
C MET A 198 -6.23 10.54 -8.88
N THR A 199 -6.14 11.29 -7.79
CA THR A 199 -5.11 12.34 -7.65
C THR A 199 -3.71 11.74 -7.70
N ALA A 200 -3.46 10.63 -7.00
CA ALA A 200 -2.16 9.95 -6.99
C ALA A 200 -1.76 9.47 -8.40
N LEU A 201 -2.69 8.87 -9.13
CA LEU A 201 -2.49 8.40 -10.50
C LEU A 201 -2.12 9.57 -11.44
N TYR A 202 -2.91 10.63 -11.42
CA TYR A 202 -2.65 11.80 -12.27
C TYR A 202 -1.39 12.54 -11.85
N GLN A 203 -1.05 12.56 -10.56
CA GLN A 203 0.20 13.13 -10.07
C GLN A 203 1.42 12.35 -10.57
N ALA A 204 1.37 11.01 -10.52
CA ALA A 204 2.44 10.16 -11.06
C ALA A 204 2.59 10.35 -12.57
N ARG A 205 1.47 10.39 -13.30
CA ARG A 205 1.44 10.69 -14.74
C ARG A 205 2.03 12.06 -15.05
N PHE A 206 1.70 13.08 -14.26
CA PHE A 206 2.18 14.44 -14.48
C PHE A 206 3.68 14.56 -14.21
N ILE A 207 4.21 13.88 -13.18
CA ILE A 207 5.66 13.79 -12.95
C ILE A 207 6.36 13.23 -14.19
N LYS A 208 5.85 12.12 -14.75
CA LYS A 208 6.41 11.53 -15.98
C LYS A 208 6.30 12.45 -17.19
N TYR A 209 5.20 13.19 -17.31
CA TYR A 209 5.06 14.21 -18.35
C TYR A 209 6.15 15.29 -18.24
N LEU A 210 6.38 15.85 -17.05
CA LEU A 210 7.39 16.89 -16.84
C LEU A 210 8.81 16.37 -17.13
N GLU A 211 9.10 15.14 -16.72
CA GLU A 211 10.36 14.45 -16.99
C GLU A 211 10.61 14.27 -18.51
N THR A 212 9.62 13.74 -19.23
CA THR A 212 9.73 13.49 -20.68
C THR A 212 9.80 14.79 -21.49
N ARG A 213 9.20 15.87 -20.98
CA ARG A 213 9.25 17.21 -21.61
C ARG A 213 10.50 18.01 -21.27
N GLY A 214 11.41 17.47 -20.44
CA GLY A 214 12.61 18.19 -20.00
C GLY A 214 12.32 19.37 -19.06
N LEU A 215 11.13 19.41 -18.45
CA LEU A 215 10.70 20.46 -17.51
C LEU A 215 11.09 20.14 -16.06
N LYS A 216 11.41 18.87 -15.78
CA LYS A 216 11.90 18.40 -14.48
C LYS A 216 12.99 17.34 -14.71
N PRO A 217 14.08 17.30 -13.90
CA PRO A 217 15.06 16.23 -13.95
C PRO A 217 14.44 14.86 -13.62
N GLN A 218 14.90 13.83 -14.33
CA GLN A 218 14.57 12.41 -14.11
C GLN A 218 15.36 11.84 -12.92
N ASN A 219 15.17 12.43 -11.74
CA ASN A 219 15.92 12.10 -10.54
C ASN A 219 15.06 11.38 -9.47
N GLY A 220 14.09 10.58 -9.92
CA GLY A 220 13.20 9.82 -9.05
C GLY A 220 12.16 10.68 -8.32
N GLY A 221 11.61 10.10 -7.25
CA GLY A 221 10.39 10.56 -6.57
C GLY A 221 9.22 9.66 -6.93
N LYS A 222 8.77 8.85 -5.98
CA LYS A 222 7.60 7.98 -6.12
C LYS A 222 6.36 8.65 -5.56
N VAL A 223 5.20 8.29 -6.10
CA VAL A 223 3.91 8.63 -5.49
C VAL A 223 3.45 7.39 -4.72
N TRP A 224 3.33 7.53 -3.40
CA TRP A 224 2.82 6.49 -2.52
C TRP A 224 1.43 6.90 -2.06
N HIS A 225 0.43 6.09 -2.35
CA HIS A 225 -0.93 6.34 -1.91
C HIS A 225 -1.46 5.16 -1.11
N PHE A 226 -2.04 5.47 0.05
CA PHE A 226 -2.65 4.52 0.95
C PHE A 226 -4.16 4.66 0.86
N ILE A 227 -4.82 3.53 0.60
CA ILE A 227 -6.25 3.42 0.40
C ILE A 227 -6.78 2.30 1.30
N GLY A 228 -7.94 2.52 1.90
CA GLY A 228 -8.70 1.46 2.56
C GLY A 228 -9.44 0.61 1.52
N ASP A 229 -9.63 -0.67 1.80
CA ASP A 229 -10.44 -1.56 0.95
C ASP A 229 -11.85 -1.01 0.67
N GLY A 230 -12.55 -0.52 1.69
CA GLY A 230 -13.87 0.10 1.52
C GLY A 230 -13.87 1.44 0.77
N GLU A 231 -12.72 2.12 0.65
CA GLU A 231 -12.59 3.34 -0.16
C GLU A 231 -12.53 3.02 -1.67
N ILE A 232 -12.24 1.77 -2.04
CA ILE A 232 -12.18 1.34 -3.46
C ILE A 232 -13.58 1.28 -4.10
N ASP A 233 -14.65 1.27 -3.30
CA ASP A 233 -16.03 1.32 -3.78
C ASP A 233 -16.42 2.71 -4.36
N GLU A 234 -15.59 3.73 -4.15
CA GLU A 234 -15.78 5.05 -4.75
C GLU A 234 -15.52 5.01 -6.28
N PRO A 235 -16.36 5.65 -7.13
CA PRO A 235 -16.29 5.54 -8.60
C PRO A 235 -15.03 6.10 -9.28
#